data_AF-A0A183ENF4-F1
#
_entry.id   AF-A0A183ENF4-F1
#
_cell.length_a   1.000
_cell.length_b   1.000
_cell.length_c   1.000
_cell.angle_alpha   90.00
_cell.angle_beta   90.00
_cell.angle_gamma   90.00
#
_symmetry.space_group_name_H-M   'P 1'
#
loop_
_entity.id
_entity.type
_entity.pdbx_description
1 polymer ?
#
loop_
_entity_poly.entity_id
_entity_poly.type
_entity_poly.pdbx_seq_one_letter_code
_entity_poly.pdbx_strand_id
1 'polypeptide(L)'
;MLLKALGGPGKVFWKQASKVVTADVVGTHKVDEVMNVIKKEWQEKNTRLFAIVYINRRQFKVSENDLIVLYGNVPLDIGDKINLEKVRFLNSEYPEL
;
A
#
# COMPACT_ATOMS: atom_id res chain seq x y z
N MET A 1 54.49 1.71 -51.50
CA MET A 1 53.94 2.76 -52.40
C MET A 1 52.70 3.34 -51.75
N LEU A 2 52.71 4.66 -51.53
CA LEU A 2 51.63 5.44 -50.91
C LEU A 2 50.56 5.76 -51.96
N LEU A 3 49.28 5.68 -51.61
CA LEU A 3 48.29 6.64 -52.12
C LEU A 3 47.14 6.83 -51.11
N LYS A 4 46.95 8.07 -50.68
CA LYS A 4 45.81 8.57 -49.88
C LYS A 4 44.69 9.02 -50.82
N ALA A 5 43.43 8.82 -50.44
CA ALA A 5 42.28 9.63 -50.87
C ALA A 5 41.26 9.64 -49.72
N LEU A 6 41.18 10.73 -48.96
CA LEU A 6 40.26 11.88 -49.10
C LEU A 6 38.95 11.64 -48.33
N GLY A 7 38.88 12.21 -47.13
CA GLY A 7 37.66 12.32 -46.34
C GLY A 7 36.70 13.36 -46.92
N GLY A 8 35.43 12.97 -47.05
CA GLY A 8 34.30 13.87 -47.29
C GLY A 8 33.54 14.16 -45.98
N PRO A 9 32.84 15.30 -45.87
CA PRO A 9 32.21 15.77 -44.64
C PRO A 9 30.84 15.10 -44.45
N GLY A 10 30.82 13.88 -43.90
CA GLY A 10 29.61 13.24 -43.41
C GLY A 10 29.73 13.02 -41.91
N LYS A 11 29.21 13.93 -41.08
CA LYS A 11 29.09 13.67 -39.64
C LYS A 11 28.12 12.51 -39.44
N VAL A 12 28.68 11.34 -39.16
CA VAL A 12 27.96 10.12 -38.83
C VAL A 12 27.18 10.35 -37.54
N PHE A 13 25.86 10.23 -37.64
CA PHE A 13 24.94 10.30 -36.52
C PHE A 13 25.12 9.09 -35.60
N TRP A 14 25.64 9.31 -34.40
CA TRP A 14 25.55 8.33 -33.32
C TRP A 14 24.23 8.57 -32.57
N LYS A 15 23.15 7.89 -32.97
CA LYS A 15 21.97 7.79 -32.10
C LYS A 15 22.30 6.79 -30.99
N GLN A 16 22.52 7.31 -29.80
CA GLN A 16 22.65 6.50 -28.59
C GLN A 16 21.27 5.92 -28.29
N ALA A 17 21.11 4.62 -28.48
CA ALA A 17 19.88 3.91 -28.12
C ALA A 17 19.74 3.95 -26.59
N SER A 18 18.83 4.77 -26.07
CA SER A 18 18.43 4.72 -24.68
C SER A 18 17.67 3.41 -24.47
N LYS A 19 18.30 2.47 -23.78
CA LYS A 19 17.66 1.23 -23.36
C LYS A 19 16.58 1.59 -22.34
N VAL A 20 15.32 1.58 -22.74
CA VAL A 20 14.19 1.71 -21.81
C VAL A 20 14.25 0.48 -20.91
N VAL A 21 14.66 0.68 -19.65
CA VAL A 21 14.59 -0.36 -18.63
C VAL A 21 13.14 -0.42 -18.19
N THR A 22 12.39 -1.40 -18.68
CA THR A 22 11.11 -1.76 -18.11
C THR A 22 11.36 -2.40 -16.75
N ALA A 23 10.70 -1.89 -15.71
CA ALA A 23 10.72 -2.52 -14.40
C ALA A 23 9.82 -3.76 -14.46
N ASP A 24 10.41 -4.92 -14.68
CA ASP A 24 9.68 -6.18 -14.58
C ASP A 24 9.57 -6.57 -13.10
N VAL A 25 8.36 -6.90 -12.64
CA VAL A 25 8.12 -7.40 -11.28
C VAL A 25 8.74 -8.79 -11.17
N VAL A 26 9.96 -8.87 -10.67
CA VAL A 26 10.65 -10.14 -10.42
C VAL A 26 10.13 -10.76 -9.12
N GLY A 27 9.16 -11.66 -9.24
CA GLY A 27 8.80 -12.65 -8.21
C GLY A 27 7.54 -12.35 -7.40
N THR A 28 6.36 -12.67 -7.95
CA THR A 28 5.07 -12.61 -7.23
C THR A 28 4.78 -13.86 -6.40
N HIS A 29 5.41 -15.00 -6.73
CA HIS A 29 5.08 -16.31 -6.15
C HIS A 29 5.14 -16.37 -4.62
N LYS A 30 6.11 -15.68 -3.99
CA LYS A 30 6.23 -15.63 -2.52
C LYS A 30 5.17 -14.76 -1.87
N VAL A 31 4.75 -13.68 -2.55
CA VAL A 31 3.68 -12.80 -2.06
C VAL A 31 2.35 -13.55 -2.09
N ASP A 32 2.08 -14.26 -3.17
CA ASP A 32 0.83 -15.02 -3.34
C ASP A 32 0.70 -16.13 -2.28
N GLU A 33 1.80 -16.82 -1.96
CA GLU A 33 1.83 -17.84 -0.91
C GLU A 33 1.53 -17.24 0.48
N VAL A 34 2.20 -16.15 0.86
CA VAL A 34 1.97 -15.45 2.13
C VAL A 34 0.54 -14.95 2.22
N MET A 35 0.01 -14.36 1.13
CA MET A 35 -1.38 -13.89 1.09
C MET A 35 -2.39 -15.01 1.28
N ASN A 36 -2.10 -16.22 0.79
CA ASN A 36 -2.99 -17.38 0.98
C ASN A 36 -2.98 -17.88 2.44
N VAL A 37 -1.83 -17.86 3.13
CA VAL A 37 -1.75 -18.18 4.55
C VAL A 37 -2.56 -17.19 5.38
N ILE A 38 -2.35 -15.89 5.16
CA ILE A 38 -3.10 -14.81 5.85
C ILE A 38 -4.61 -14.96 5.64
N LYS A 39 -5.04 -15.23 4.39
CA LYS A 39 -6.47 -15.45 4.09
C LYS A 39 -7.05 -16.64 4.84
N LYS A 40 -6.27 -17.72 5.00
CA LYS A 40 -6.72 -18.91 5.72
C LYS A 40 -6.87 -18.62 7.22
N GLU A 41 -5.89 -17.96 7.83
CA GLU A 41 -5.95 -17.54 9.24
C GLU A 41 -7.09 -16.55 9.50
N TRP A 42 -7.36 -15.64 8.56
CA TRP A 42 -8.47 -14.68 8.65
C TRP A 42 -9.86 -15.35 8.70
N GLN A 43 -10.02 -16.52 8.07
CA GLN A 43 -11.30 -17.26 8.11
C GLN A 43 -11.54 -17.92 9.47
N GLU A 44 -10.52 -18.02 10.32
CA GLU A 44 -10.64 -18.53 11.69
C GLU A 44 -11.24 -17.43 12.58
N LYS A 45 -12.57 -17.48 12.75
CA LYS A 45 -13.45 -16.47 13.38
C LYS A 45 -13.16 -16.08 14.85
N ASN A 46 -12.05 -16.51 15.43
CA ASN A 46 -11.81 -16.40 16.87
C ASN A 46 -10.84 -15.27 17.26
N THR A 47 -10.42 -14.42 16.32
CA THR A 47 -9.50 -13.31 16.61
C THR A 47 -10.24 -11.98 16.70
N ARG A 48 -10.05 -11.26 17.80
CA ARG A 48 -10.57 -9.90 17.98
C ARG A 48 -9.80 -8.97 17.05
N LEU A 49 -10.52 -8.21 16.22
CA LEU A 49 -9.92 -7.23 15.33
C LEU A 49 -9.91 -5.85 15.97
N PHE A 50 -8.89 -5.07 15.65
CA PHE A 50 -8.87 -3.65 15.92
C PHE A 50 -8.51 -2.85 14.66
N ALA A 51 -8.98 -1.61 14.63
CA ALA A 51 -8.76 -0.63 13.58
C ALA A 51 -8.12 0.63 14.17
N ILE A 52 -7.27 1.30 13.38
CA ILE A 52 -6.87 2.68 13.66
C ILE A 52 -7.71 3.62 12.79
N VAL A 53 -8.57 4.42 13.44
CA VAL A 53 -9.48 5.37 12.78
C VAL A 53 -9.03 6.81 13.02
N TYR A 54 -9.23 7.68 12.02
CA TYR A 54 -8.86 9.10 12.11
C TYR A 54 -10.10 9.99 12.10
N ILE A 55 -10.38 10.63 13.24
CA ILE A 55 -11.56 11.48 13.46
C ILE A 55 -11.09 12.78 14.14
N ASN A 56 -11.59 13.94 13.70
CA ASN A 56 -11.28 15.25 14.29
C ASN A 56 -9.78 15.51 14.53
N ARG A 57 -8.95 15.14 13.55
CA ARG A 57 -7.47 15.28 13.61
C ARG A 57 -6.77 14.40 14.65
N ARG A 58 -7.46 13.39 15.18
CA ARG A 58 -6.92 12.44 16.15
C ARG A 58 -7.06 11.00 15.62
N GLN A 59 -6.07 10.17 15.95
CA GLN A 59 -6.12 8.73 15.69
C GLN A 59 -6.60 7.99 16.94
N PHE A 60 -7.46 6.99 16.74
CA PHE A 60 -7.97 6.12 17.79
C PHE A 60 -7.75 4.67 17.38
N LYS A 61 -7.18 3.86 18.28
CA LYS A 61 -7.22 2.39 18.18
C LYS A 61 -8.57 1.96 18.76
N VAL A 62 -9.39 1.29 17.96
CA VAL A 62 -10.74 0.87 18.33
C VAL A 62 -10.98 -0.56 17.88
N SER A 63 -11.82 -1.27 18.61
CA SER A 63 -12.23 -2.64 18.38
C SER A 63 -13.72 -2.78 18.72
N GLU A 64 -14.29 -3.96 18.50
CA GLU A 64 -15.72 -4.15 18.77
C GLU A 64 -16.09 -3.80 20.21
N ASN A 65 -17.20 -3.07 20.35
CA ASN A 65 -17.78 -2.60 21.62
C ASN A 65 -16.95 -1.56 22.39
N ASP A 66 -15.94 -0.95 21.77
CA ASP A 66 -15.22 0.17 22.38
C ASP A 66 -16.06 1.47 22.36
N LEU A 67 -15.84 2.31 23.38
CA LEU A 67 -16.35 3.68 23.42
C LEU A 67 -15.20 4.67 23.24
N ILE A 68 -15.38 5.63 22.34
CA ILE A 68 -14.44 6.74 22.16
C ILE A 68 -15.13 8.08 22.45
N VAL A 69 -14.41 8.99 23.08
CA VAL A 69 -14.89 10.35 23.34
C VAL A 69 -14.31 11.29 22.28
N LEU A 70 -15.21 11.95 21.56
CA LEU A 70 -14.85 12.98 20.58
C LEU A 70 -15.02 14.36 21.22
N TYR A 71 -14.06 15.25 20.96
CA TYR A 71 -14.13 16.65 21.37
C TYR A 71 -14.52 17.54 20.18
N GLY A 72 -15.26 18.61 20.48
CA GLY A 72 -15.77 19.56 19.50
C GLY A 72 -17.16 19.21 18.98
N ASN A 73 -17.70 20.07 18.12
CA ASN A 73 -18.99 19.83 17.50
C ASN A 73 -18.84 18.76 16.41
N VAL A 74 -19.54 17.64 16.56
CA VAL A 74 -19.67 16.60 15.53
C VAL A 74 -21.15 16.56 15.15
N PRO A 75 -21.52 16.77 13.88
CA PRO A 75 -22.91 16.84 13.46
C PRO A 75 -23.50 15.42 13.38
N LEU A 76 -23.66 14.77 14.52
CA LEU A 76 -24.26 13.44 14.68
C LEU A 76 -25.36 13.52 15.73
N ASP A 77 -26.48 12.88 15.43
CA ASP A 77 -27.59 12.72 16.36
C ASP A 77 -27.48 11.40 17.13
N ILE A 78 -28.17 11.34 18.26
CA ILE A 78 -28.18 10.13 19.10
C ILE A 78 -28.86 9.00 18.33
N GLY A 79 -28.15 7.88 18.18
CA GLY A 79 -28.62 6.70 17.47
C GLY A 79 -28.14 6.60 16.02
N ASP A 80 -27.43 7.61 15.51
CA ASP A 80 -26.83 7.55 14.18
C ASP A 80 -25.85 6.38 14.05
N LYS A 81 -25.95 5.68 12.91
CA LYS A 81 -24.98 4.68 12.48
C LYS A 81 -24.10 5.30 11.40
N ILE A 82 -22.81 5.43 11.70
CA ILE A 82 -21.82 6.00 10.78
C ILE A 82 -20.86 4.94 10.28
N ASN A 83 -20.43 5.07 9.02
CA ASN A 83 -19.34 4.29 8.45
C ASN A 83 -18.09 5.16 8.35
N LEU A 84 -16.98 4.71 8.94
CA LEU A 84 -15.71 5.43 8.92
C LEU A 84 -14.90 4.98 7.70
N GLU A 85 -14.81 5.82 6.67
CA GLU A 85 -14.10 5.49 5.42
C GLU A 85 -12.57 5.46 5.58
N LYS A 86 -12.02 6.20 6.55
CA LYS A 86 -10.58 6.36 6.77
C LYS A 86 -10.07 5.43 7.87
N VAL A 87 -10.05 4.14 7.58
CA VAL A 87 -9.33 3.14 8.38
C VAL A 87 -7.92 3.01 7.84
N ARG A 88 -6.91 3.27 8.69
CA ARG A 88 -5.50 3.30 8.24
C ARG A 88 -4.78 1.97 8.43
N PHE A 89 -5.25 1.12 9.35
CA PHE A 89 -4.65 -0.18 9.66
C PHE A 89 -5.69 -1.07 10.35
N LEU A 90 -5.70 -2.35 9.99
CA LEU A 90 -6.51 -3.41 10.61
C LEU A 90 -5.55 -4.50 11.07
N ASN A 91 -5.70 -4.96 12.31
CA ASN A 91 -4.89 -6.07 12.83
C ASN A 91 -5.70 -6.90 13.82
N SER A 92 -5.34 -8.17 13.95
CA SER A 92 -5.84 -9.07 14.97
C SER A 92 -5.05 -8.88 16.27
N GLU A 93 -5.75 -8.79 17.38
CA GLU A 93 -5.18 -8.83 18.72
C GLU A 93 -5.08 -10.30 19.15
N TYR A 94 -3.87 -10.77 19.47
CA TYR A 94 -3.71 -12.06 20.15
C TYR A 94 -4.06 -11.84 21.62
N PRO A 95 -5.00 -12.60 22.21
CA PRO A 95 -5.21 -12.52 23.65
C PRO A 95 -3.92 -12.96 24.34
N GLU A 96 -3.36 -12.09 25.19
CA GLU A 96 -2.29 -12.50 26.10
C GLU A 96 -2.84 -13.57 27.05
N LEU A 97 -2.14 -14.70 27.14
CA LEU A 97 -2.46 -15.84 28.01
C LEU A 97 -2.31 -15.48 29.49
#